data_AF-A0A6A4MMS7-F1
#
_entry.id   AF-A0A6A4MMS7-F1
#
_cell.length_a   1.000
_cell.length_b   1.000
_cell.length_c   1.000
_cell.angle_alpha   90.00
_cell.angle_beta   90.00
_cell.angle_gamma   90.00
#
_symmetry.space_group_name_H-M   'P 1'
#
loop_
_entity.id
_entity.type
_entity.pdbx_description
1 polymer ?
#
loop_
_entity_poly.entity_id
_entity_poly.type
_entity_poly.pdbx_seq_one_letter_code
_entity_poly.pdbx_strand_id
1 'polypeptide(L)'
;MALNHIHNLPIPVIHGDLKPANVLLDEQGNPILCDFGLATRIGANAKMTVTEYADSSTNNSACPERDIHMLGVFIMSVITATKARGGGVKYNFIRHPKPEKMIQKRLLKTGLKNQEAKELASLAKACVLSSHASRPTTTDVTRVLDHLAEKIKRSFIERLRALVDQELRDFTNNFNEQVGRGAQGEVFKGRIGSNTRGLQPQDIAVKVSREHGTLERQSWEDEVLYLGMPSHPNVVQLLGSAIDANGVLYLVYPYYAGGSLEARVGGWYGLEL
;
A
#
# COMPACT_ATOMS: atom_id res chain seq x y z
N MET A 1 2.61 -12.36 -1.52
CA MET A 1 2.04 -11.06 -1.98
C MET A 1 1.09 -10.50 -0.92
N ALA A 2 1.18 -9.20 -0.61
CA ALA A 2 0.39 -8.53 0.45
C ALA A 2 -1.13 -8.66 0.31
N LEU A 3 -1.68 -8.39 -0.89
CA LEU A 3 -3.12 -8.51 -1.14
C LEU A 3 -3.64 -9.94 -0.92
N ASN A 4 -2.87 -10.95 -1.34
CA ASN A 4 -3.26 -12.34 -1.12
C ASN A 4 -3.28 -12.69 0.38
N HIS A 5 -2.34 -12.15 1.16
CA HIS A 5 -2.33 -12.33 2.60
C HIS A 5 -3.60 -11.77 3.24
N ILE A 6 -3.94 -10.49 2.98
CA ILE A 6 -5.07 -9.82 3.62
C ILE A 6 -6.43 -10.40 3.21
N HIS A 7 -6.56 -10.95 1.99
CA HIS A 7 -7.78 -11.63 1.52
C HIS A 7 -7.94 -13.04 2.12
N ASN A 8 -6.89 -13.62 2.69
CA ASN A 8 -6.90 -14.97 3.29
C ASN A 8 -6.69 -14.95 4.81
N LEU A 9 -6.76 -13.78 5.45
CA LEU A 9 -6.78 -13.67 6.92
C LEU A 9 -8.01 -14.39 7.51
N PRO A 10 -7.98 -14.81 8.79
CA PRO A 10 -9.15 -15.39 9.46
C PRO A 10 -10.38 -14.47 9.39
N ILE A 11 -10.13 -13.16 9.39
CA ILE A 11 -11.10 -12.12 9.02
C ILE A 11 -10.58 -11.48 7.73
N PRO A 12 -11.08 -11.91 6.55
CA PRO A 12 -10.61 -11.38 5.27
C PRO A 12 -10.94 -9.90 5.09
N VAL A 13 -10.01 -9.14 4.50
CA VAL A 13 -10.09 -7.68 4.39
C VAL A 13 -9.87 -7.22 2.96
N ILE A 14 -10.69 -6.28 2.50
CA ILE A 14 -10.49 -5.50 1.26
C ILE A 14 -9.74 -4.23 1.62
N HIS A 15 -8.62 -3.95 0.95
CA HIS A 15 -7.85 -2.74 1.21
C HIS A 15 -8.57 -1.49 0.67
N GLY A 16 -9.05 -1.55 -0.57
CA GLY A 16 -9.92 -0.51 -1.16
C GLY A 16 -9.29 0.83 -1.53
N ASP A 17 -8.00 1.03 -1.26
CA ASP A 17 -7.26 2.26 -1.57
C ASP A 17 -5.81 1.95 -2.04
N LEU A 18 -5.67 0.90 -2.85
CA LEU A 18 -4.38 0.54 -3.42
C LEU A 18 -3.96 1.56 -4.50
N LYS A 19 -2.85 2.26 -4.24
CA LYS A 19 -2.22 3.26 -5.13
C LYS A 19 -0.73 3.43 -4.78
N PRO A 20 0.11 4.00 -5.67
CA PRO A 20 1.54 4.21 -5.40
C PRO A 20 1.86 5.03 -4.15
N ALA A 21 0.96 5.93 -3.72
CA ALA A 21 1.14 6.67 -2.47
C ALA A 21 1.03 5.78 -1.22
N ASN A 22 0.33 4.66 -1.32
CA ASN A 22 0.04 3.72 -0.23
C ASN A 22 0.96 2.47 -0.30
N VAL A 23 2.07 2.58 -1.03
CA VAL A 23 3.16 1.57 -1.04
C VAL A 23 4.46 2.28 -0.68
N LEU A 24 5.04 1.91 0.47
CA LEU A 24 6.35 2.39 0.91
C LEU A 24 7.45 1.45 0.40
N LEU A 25 8.69 1.93 0.38
CA LEU A 25 9.88 1.13 0.06
C LEU A 25 10.78 1.02 1.28
N ASP A 26 11.16 -0.20 1.65
CA ASP A 26 12.19 -0.43 2.66
C ASP A 26 13.60 -0.11 2.16
N GLU A 27 14.59 -0.26 3.03
CA GLU A 27 16.00 0.03 2.74
C GLU A 27 16.56 -0.83 1.59
N GLN A 28 15.99 -2.02 1.39
CA GLN A 28 16.37 -2.95 0.32
C GLN A 28 15.54 -2.73 -0.96
N GLY A 29 14.57 -1.80 -0.93
CA GLY A 29 13.69 -1.48 -2.06
C GLY A 29 12.49 -2.41 -2.19
N ASN A 30 12.17 -3.22 -1.17
CA ASN A 30 10.97 -4.05 -1.19
C ASN A 30 9.71 -3.20 -0.95
N PRO A 31 8.59 -3.50 -1.63
CA PRO A 31 7.34 -2.80 -1.45
C PRO A 31 6.64 -3.22 -0.15
N ILE A 32 6.13 -2.24 0.59
CA ILE A 32 5.37 -2.38 1.83
C ILE A 32 4.02 -1.69 1.66
N LEU A 33 2.93 -2.46 1.65
CA LEU A 33 1.56 -1.92 1.58
C LEU A 33 1.19 -1.25 2.91
N CYS A 34 0.73 -0.01 2.86
CA CYS A 34 0.33 0.78 4.04
C CYS A 34 -1.03 1.46 3.82
N ASP A 35 -1.51 2.19 4.85
CA ASP A 35 -2.77 2.96 4.85
C ASP A 35 -4.04 2.08 4.74
N PHE A 36 -4.35 1.40 5.85
CA PHE A 36 -5.56 0.57 6.01
C PHE A 36 -6.76 1.37 6.52
N GLY A 37 -6.69 2.70 6.53
CA GLY A 37 -7.74 3.58 7.07
C GLY A 37 -9.08 3.54 6.31
N LEU A 38 -9.09 2.92 5.12
CA LEU A 38 -10.28 2.67 4.31
C LEU A 38 -10.56 1.17 4.13
N ALA A 39 -9.83 0.31 4.83
CA ALA A 39 -9.96 -1.13 4.67
C ALA A 39 -11.28 -1.62 5.26
N THR A 40 -11.84 -2.69 4.71
CA THR A 40 -13.17 -3.17 5.09
C THR A 40 -13.23 -4.68 4.99
N ARG A 41 -13.86 -5.34 5.97
CA ARG A 41 -14.05 -6.79 5.96
C ARG A 41 -14.83 -7.27 4.74
N ILE A 42 -14.41 -8.39 4.14
CA ILE A 42 -15.16 -9.07 3.08
C ILE A 42 -16.54 -9.49 3.61
N GLY A 43 -17.59 -9.13 2.86
CA GLY A 43 -18.98 -9.43 3.23
C GLY A 43 -19.63 -8.41 4.17
N ALA A 44 -18.90 -7.37 4.59
CA ALA A 44 -19.54 -6.20 5.20
C ALA A 44 -20.41 -5.49 4.17
N ASN A 45 -21.62 -5.08 4.56
CA ASN A 45 -22.52 -4.29 3.70
C ASN A 45 -22.09 -2.81 3.69
N ALA A 46 -20.84 -2.56 3.34
CA ALA A 46 -20.20 -1.25 3.36
C ALA A 46 -19.89 -0.75 1.93
N LYS A 47 -20.00 0.57 1.75
CA LYS A 47 -19.61 1.25 0.51
C LYS A 47 -18.20 1.81 0.66
N MET A 48 -17.33 1.48 -0.27
CA MET A 48 -15.95 1.94 -0.29
C MET A 48 -15.83 3.34 -0.90
N THR A 49 -14.89 4.14 -0.40
CA THR A 49 -14.54 5.45 -0.97
C THR A 49 -14.20 5.31 -2.45
N VAL A 50 -14.76 6.18 -3.29
CA VAL A 50 -14.44 6.24 -4.72
C VAL A 50 -13.05 6.83 -4.90
N THR A 51 -12.16 6.08 -5.54
CA THR A 51 -10.82 6.56 -5.90
C THR A 51 -10.58 6.39 -7.40
N GLU A 52 -9.54 7.00 -7.92
CA GLU A 52 -9.21 6.91 -9.35
C GLU A 52 -8.65 5.56 -9.78
N TYR A 53 -8.18 4.74 -8.84
CA TYR A 53 -7.71 3.38 -9.07
C TYR A 53 -8.87 2.37 -9.05
N ALA A 54 -10.01 2.75 -8.46
CA ALA A 54 -11.11 1.85 -8.19
C ALA A 54 -12.01 1.64 -9.41
N ASP A 55 -12.55 0.42 -9.51
CA ASP A 55 -13.51 0.08 -10.55
C ASP A 55 -14.91 0.63 -10.22
N SER A 56 -15.40 1.56 -11.03
CA SER A 56 -16.75 2.13 -10.90
C SER A 56 -17.87 1.10 -11.08
N SER A 57 -17.62 -0.02 -11.78
CA SER A 57 -18.63 -1.05 -12.03
C SER A 57 -18.95 -1.92 -10.82
N THR A 58 -18.13 -1.84 -9.75
CA THR A 58 -18.40 -2.52 -8.46
C THR A 58 -19.54 -1.88 -7.67
N ASN A 59 -20.12 -0.77 -8.14
CA ASN A 59 -21.05 0.05 -7.38
C ASN A 59 -20.52 0.37 -5.97
N ASN A 60 -19.20 0.53 -5.85
CA ASN A 60 -18.48 0.76 -4.58
C ASN A 60 -18.65 -0.34 -3.52
N SER A 61 -18.95 -1.58 -3.92
CA SER A 61 -18.97 -2.71 -3.00
C SER A 61 -17.56 -3.07 -2.53
N ALA A 62 -17.43 -3.48 -1.27
CA ALA A 62 -16.20 -4.06 -0.71
C ALA A 62 -16.04 -5.52 -1.19
N CYS A 63 -15.38 -5.73 -2.33
CA CYS A 63 -15.15 -7.05 -2.90
C CYS A 63 -13.68 -7.26 -3.36
N PRO A 64 -13.16 -8.50 -3.38
CA PRO A 64 -11.78 -8.79 -3.80
C PRO A 64 -11.46 -8.29 -5.22
N GLU A 65 -12.43 -8.35 -6.11
CA GLU A 65 -12.29 -7.94 -7.51
C GLU A 65 -12.04 -6.44 -7.66
N ARG A 66 -12.42 -5.64 -6.66
CA ARG A 66 -12.07 -4.22 -6.57
C ARG A 66 -10.57 -4.05 -6.36
N ASP A 67 -9.99 -4.74 -5.37
CA ASP A 67 -8.54 -4.69 -5.11
C ASP A 67 -7.73 -5.24 -6.30
N ILE A 68 -8.22 -6.29 -6.98
CA ILE A 68 -7.59 -6.82 -8.20
C ILE A 68 -7.59 -5.77 -9.31
N HIS A 69 -8.71 -5.07 -9.54
CA HIS A 69 -8.73 -3.98 -10.51
C HIS A 69 -7.73 -2.88 -10.14
N MET A 70 -7.74 -2.43 -8.87
CA MET A 70 -6.81 -1.42 -8.39
C MET A 70 -5.35 -1.84 -8.56
N LEU A 71 -5.03 -3.12 -8.35
CA LEU A 71 -3.71 -3.69 -8.60
C LEU A 71 -3.33 -3.64 -10.09
N GLY A 72 -4.27 -3.95 -10.99
CA GLY A 72 -4.05 -3.81 -12.43
C GLY A 72 -3.72 -2.38 -12.84
N VAL A 73 -4.51 -1.41 -12.37
CA VAL A 73 -4.26 0.02 -12.61
C VAL A 73 -2.93 0.46 -11.99
N PHE A 74 -2.62 -0.02 -10.78
CA PHE A 74 -1.34 0.22 -10.09
C PHE A 74 -0.16 -0.25 -10.94
N ILE A 75 -0.14 -1.54 -11.34
CA ILE A 75 0.95 -2.13 -12.14
C ILE A 75 1.13 -1.35 -13.45
N MET A 76 0.03 -1.02 -14.13
CA MET A 76 0.08 -0.22 -15.34
C MET A 76 0.71 1.15 -15.08
N SER A 77 0.24 1.88 -14.06
CA SER A 77 0.69 3.24 -13.74
C SER A 77 2.18 3.32 -13.41
N VAL A 78 2.71 2.32 -12.68
CA VAL A 78 4.12 2.23 -12.32
C VAL A 78 4.98 1.96 -13.56
N ILE A 79 4.59 1.00 -14.40
CA ILE A 79 5.35 0.65 -15.61
C ILE A 79 5.34 1.79 -16.64
N THR A 80 4.20 2.47 -16.78
CA THR A 80 4.08 3.58 -17.72
C THR A 80 4.68 4.87 -17.20
N ALA A 81 4.99 4.95 -15.90
CA ALA A 81 5.31 6.21 -15.24
C ALA A 81 4.30 7.29 -15.66
N THR A 82 3.00 6.99 -15.59
CA THR A 82 1.93 8.00 -15.77
C THR A 82 1.03 8.08 -14.54
N LYS A 83 0.89 9.27 -13.94
CA LYS A 83 -0.01 9.48 -12.80
C LYS A 83 -1.44 9.22 -13.26
N ALA A 84 -2.23 8.53 -12.44
CA ALA A 84 -3.66 8.73 -12.50
C ALA A 84 -3.88 10.20 -12.09
N ARG A 85 -4.22 11.06 -13.05
CA ARG A 85 -4.56 12.46 -12.78
C ARG A 85 -5.96 12.71 -13.31
N GLY A 86 -6.73 13.43 -12.48
CA GLY A 86 -8.15 13.70 -12.61
C GLY A 86 -8.61 13.93 -14.04
N GLY A 87 -9.64 13.17 -14.44
CA GLY A 87 -10.55 13.49 -15.53
C GLY A 87 -10.02 13.42 -16.98
N GLY A 88 -8.71 13.54 -17.23
CA GLY A 88 -8.18 13.64 -18.61
C GLY A 88 -7.32 12.48 -19.08
N VAL A 89 -6.57 11.84 -18.18
CA VAL A 89 -5.68 10.69 -18.52
C VAL A 89 -6.27 9.36 -18.08
N LYS A 90 -7.34 9.39 -17.27
CA LYS A 90 -8.12 8.25 -16.74
C LYS A 90 -8.55 7.21 -17.80
N TYR A 91 -8.51 7.56 -19.09
CA TYR A 91 -9.17 6.78 -20.14
C TYR A 91 -8.28 6.31 -21.30
N ASN A 92 -7.07 6.82 -21.50
CA ASN A 92 -6.33 6.48 -22.72
C ASN A 92 -5.61 5.14 -22.68
N PHE A 93 -5.19 4.64 -21.51
CA PHE A 93 -4.43 3.38 -21.44
C PHE A 93 -5.32 2.15 -21.24
N ILE A 94 -6.23 2.15 -20.28
CA ILE A 94 -7.15 1.01 -20.05
C ILE A 94 -8.04 0.79 -21.28
N ARG A 95 -8.52 1.88 -21.92
CA ARG A 95 -9.30 1.86 -23.17
C ARG A 95 -8.44 1.88 -24.43
N HIS A 96 -7.11 1.92 -24.30
CA HIS A 96 -6.26 1.68 -25.47
C HIS A 96 -6.69 0.33 -26.07
N PRO A 97 -6.73 0.17 -27.40
CA PRO A 97 -7.10 -1.10 -27.98
C PRO A 97 -6.12 -2.23 -27.65
N LYS A 98 -4.87 -1.88 -27.29
CA LYS A 98 -3.77 -2.83 -27.00
C LYS A 98 -2.83 -2.36 -25.87
N PRO A 99 -3.31 -2.13 -24.63
CA PRO A 99 -2.48 -1.64 -23.51
C PRO A 99 -1.31 -2.56 -23.22
N GLU A 100 -1.52 -3.87 -23.32
CA GLU A 100 -0.51 -4.90 -23.08
C GLU A 100 0.72 -4.73 -23.98
N LYS A 101 0.54 -4.34 -25.26
CA LYS A 101 1.67 -4.09 -26.17
C LYS A 101 2.49 -2.87 -25.76
N MET A 102 1.83 -1.82 -25.27
CA MET A 102 2.51 -0.62 -24.80
C MET A 102 3.28 -0.89 -23.51
N ILE A 103 2.66 -1.59 -22.56
CA ILE A 103 3.27 -2.01 -21.29
C ILE A 103 4.48 -2.91 -21.58
N GLN A 104 4.32 -3.91 -22.44
CA GLN A 104 5.40 -4.80 -22.87
C GLN A 104 6.57 -4.01 -23.48
N LYS A 105 6.31 -3.03 -24.36
CA LYS A 105 7.36 -2.18 -24.95
C LYS A 105 8.15 -1.41 -23.89
N ARG A 106 7.49 -0.94 -22.82
CA ARG A 106 8.18 -0.26 -21.71
C ARG A 106 8.97 -1.23 -20.84
N LEU A 107 8.41 -2.40 -20.52
CA LEU A 107 9.10 -3.46 -19.79
C LEU A 107 10.36 -3.97 -20.52
N LEU A 108 10.32 -4.05 -21.85
CA LEU A 108 11.51 -4.42 -22.63
C LEU A 108 12.69 -3.44 -22.43
N LYS A 109 12.42 -2.16 -22.14
CA LYS A 109 13.47 -1.16 -21.88
C LYS A 109 14.17 -1.36 -20.53
N THR A 110 13.58 -2.12 -19.60
CA THR A 110 14.18 -2.40 -18.29
C THR A 110 15.06 -3.65 -18.31
N GLY A 111 15.27 -4.26 -19.48
CA GLY A 111 16.07 -5.47 -19.65
C GLY A 111 15.32 -6.78 -19.40
N LEU A 112 14.00 -6.74 -19.16
CA LEU A 112 13.18 -7.96 -19.07
C LEU A 112 13.18 -8.71 -20.40
N LYS A 113 13.15 -10.05 -20.34
CA LYS A 113 12.98 -10.85 -21.55
C LYS A 113 11.59 -10.61 -22.13
N ASN A 114 11.47 -10.75 -23.45
CA ASN A 114 10.20 -10.53 -24.15
C ASN A 114 9.02 -11.34 -23.58
N GLN A 115 9.29 -12.58 -23.17
CA GLN A 115 8.26 -13.45 -22.59
C GLN A 115 7.81 -12.96 -21.21
N GLU A 116 8.74 -12.56 -20.34
CA GLU A 116 8.46 -12.02 -18.99
C GLU A 116 7.71 -10.67 -19.09
N ALA A 117 8.15 -9.81 -20.00
CA ALA A 117 7.49 -8.54 -20.29
C ALA A 117 6.05 -8.76 -20.81
N LYS A 118 5.83 -9.78 -21.65
CA LYS A 118 4.51 -10.15 -22.16
C LYS A 118 3.60 -10.71 -21.06
N GLU A 119 4.14 -11.55 -20.18
CA GLU A 119 3.41 -12.16 -19.06
C GLU A 119 2.94 -11.09 -18.08
N LEU A 120 3.82 -10.19 -17.63
CA LEU A 120 3.47 -9.10 -16.72
C LEU A 120 2.47 -8.12 -17.35
N ALA A 121 2.63 -7.81 -18.64
CA ALA A 121 1.69 -6.95 -19.36
C ALA A 121 0.30 -7.60 -19.52
N SER A 122 0.26 -8.92 -19.76
CA SER A 122 -0.99 -9.67 -19.88
C SER A 122 -1.70 -9.79 -18.53
N LEU A 123 -0.94 -10.02 -17.45
CA LEU A 123 -1.45 -10.04 -16.09
C LEU A 123 -2.09 -8.69 -15.72
N ALA A 124 -1.37 -7.58 -15.95
CA ALA A 124 -1.89 -6.24 -15.67
C ALA A 124 -3.22 -5.98 -16.43
N LYS A 125 -3.31 -6.41 -17.69
CA LYS A 125 -4.53 -6.27 -18.50
C LYS A 125 -5.69 -7.15 -17.99
N ALA A 126 -5.41 -8.38 -17.59
CA ALA A 126 -6.42 -9.29 -17.05
C ALA A 126 -7.07 -8.74 -15.76
N CYS A 127 -6.27 -8.11 -14.89
CA CYS A 127 -6.75 -7.48 -13.66
C CYS A 127 -7.79 -6.37 -13.88
N VAL A 128 -7.76 -5.67 -15.02
CA VAL A 128 -8.66 -4.52 -15.31
C VAL A 128 -9.82 -4.87 -16.25
N LEU A 129 -10.11 -6.17 -16.47
CA LEU A 129 -11.24 -6.57 -17.31
C LEU A 129 -12.58 -6.13 -16.71
N SER A 130 -13.52 -5.72 -17.57
CA SER A 130 -14.84 -5.24 -17.13
C SER A 130 -15.69 -6.35 -16.49
N SER A 131 -15.48 -7.60 -16.91
CA SER A 131 -16.10 -8.76 -16.27
C SER A 131 -15.33 -9.14 -15.00
N HIS A 132 -15.99 -9.04 -13.85
CA HIS A 132 -15.44 -9.41 -12.54
C HIS A 132 -14.96 -10.88 -12.52
N ALA A 133 -15.78 -11.80 -13.04
CA ALA A 133 -15.45 -13.24 -13.10
C ALA A 133 -14.29 -13.58 -14.04
N SER A 134 -13.89 -12.64 -14.91
CA SER A 134 -12.76 -12.82 -15.82
C SER A 134 -11.45 -12.26 -15.27
N ARG A 135 -11.48 -11.58 -14.11
CA ARG A 135 -10.28 -11.12 -13.43
C ARG A 135 -9.61 -12.31 -12.72
N PRO A 136 -8.27 -12.34 -12.66
CA PRO A 136 -7.57 -13.36 -11.88
C PRO A 136 -7.83 -13.19 -10.38
N THR A 137 -7.72 -14.27 -9.62
CA THR A 137 -7.75 -14.20 -8.15
C THR A 137 -6.41 -13.66 -7.61
N THR A 138 -6.36 -13.26 -6.33
CA THR A 138 -5.07 -12.89 -5.70
C THR A 138 -4.09 -14.05 -5.69
N THR A 139 -4.57 -15.29 -5.64
CA THR A 139 -3.75 -16.51 -5.73
C THR A 139 -3.12 -16.63 -7.12
N ASP A 140 -3.90 -16.43 -8.18
CA ASP A 140 -3.40 -16.45 -9.56
C ASP A 140 -2.35 -15.37 -9.80
N VAL A 141 -2.63 -14.14 -9.33
CA VAL A 141 -1.70 -13.02 -9.43
C VAL A 141 -0.42 -13.32 -8.65
N THR A 142 -0.53 -13.80 -7.41
CA THR A 142 0.62 -14.16 -6.57
C THR A 142 1.48 -15.21 -7.26
N ARG A 143 0.88 -16.27 -7.81
CA ARG A 143 1.62 -17.32 -8.53
C ARG A 143 2.40 -16.76 -9.73
N VAL A 144 1.80 -15.87 -10.52
CA VAL A 144 2.48 -15.27 -11.68
C VAL A 144 3.58 -14.32 -11.22
N LEU A 145 3.31 -13.47 -10.22
CA LEU A 145 4.30 -12.54 -9.70
C LEU A 145 5.45 -13.27 -9.00
N ASP A 146 5.18 -14.32 -8.23
CA ASP A 146 6.21 -15.14 -7.59
C ASP A 146 7.04 -15.89 -8.63
N HIS A 147 6.45 -16.38 -9.73
CA HIS A 147 7.23 -16.96 -10.84
C HIS A 147 8.18 -15.92 -11.50
N LEU A 148 7.75 -14.67 -11.61
CA LEU A 148 8.55 -13.57 -12.12
C LEU A 148 9.58 -13.07 -11.08
N ALA A 149 9.22 -13.10 -9.79
CA ALA A 149 9.99 -12.61 -8.66
C ALA A 149 10.97 -13.65 -8.10
N GLU A 150 10.78 -14.95 -8.28
CA GLU A 150 11.75 -16.01 -7.94
C GLU A 150 13.08 -15.84 -8.72
N LYS A 151 13.10 -14.99 -9.75
CA LYS A 151 14.32 -14.55 -10.45
C LYS A 151 15.00 -13.33 -9.81
N ILE A 152 14.42 -12.72 -8.77
CA ILE A 152 14.86 -11.50 -8.07
C ILE A 152 14.66 -11.70 -6.54
N LYS A 153 15.72 -12.12 -5.85
CA LYS A 153 15.76 -12.75 -4.51
C LYS A 153 14.98 -12.12 -3.33
N ARG A 154 14.32 -13.03 -2.59
CA ARG A 154 14.34 -13.45 -1.15
C ARG A 154 14.45 -12.46 0.04
N SER A 155 13.36 -12.55 0.83
CA SER A 155 13.17 -12.82 2.29
C SER A 155 13.58 -11.80 3.36
N PHE A 156 12.60 -11.40 4.21
CA PHE A 156 12.73 -11.28 5.68
C PHE A 156 11.36 -10.95 6.33
N ILE A 157 10.82 -11.80 7.22
CA ILE A 157 9.77 -11.41 8.18
C ILE A 157 10.05 -12.12 9.49
N GLU A 158 10.28 -11.36 10.54
CA GLU A 158 10.11 -11.71 11.95
C GLU A 158 10.40 -10.37 12.68
N ARG A 159 9.45 -9.56 13.17
CA ARG A 159 8.71 -9.76 14.43
C ARG A 159 8.10 -8.40 14.93
N LEU A 160 6.88 -8.49 15.49
CA LEU A 160 6.28 -7.92 16.74
C LEU A 160 6.25 -6.41 17.16
N ARG A 161 5.02 -5.94 17.51
CA ARG A 161 4.42 -5.23 18.71
C ARG A 161 5.32 -4.49 19.74
N ALA A 162 4.90 -3.56 20.62
CA ALA A 162 3.77 -2.62 20.90
C ALA A 162 4.33 -1.59 21.94
N LEU A 163 4.12 -0.28 21.79
CA LEU A 163 4.72 0.81 22.62
C LEU A 163 3.68 1.82 23.16
N VAL A 164 4.00 2.53 24.26
CA VAL A 164 3.08 3.38 25.07
C VAL A 164 3.50 4.87 25.08
N ASP A 165 2.53 5.76 25.35
CA ASP A 165 2.47 7.22 25.16
C ASP A 165 3.71 8.07 25.55
N GLN A 166 4.25 7.95 26.77
CA GLN A 166 5.37 8.80 27.22
C GLN A 166 6.67 8.56 26.40
N GLU A 167 6.88 7.30 25.97
CA GLU A 167 8.06 6.90 25.20
C GLU A 167 8.04 7.50 23.78
N LEU A 168 6.86 7.80 23.23
CA LEU A 168 6.74 8.40 21.89
C LEU A 168 7.27 9.83 21.83
N ARG A 169 7.07 10.60 22.90
CA ARG A 169 7.61 11.96 23.01
C ARG A 169 9.14 11.92 23.07
N ASP A 170 9.69 10.96 23.80
CA ASP A 170 11.13 10.78 23.91
C ASP A 170 11.75 10.30 22.59
N PHE A 171 11.15 9.31 21.92
CA PHE A 171 11.66 8.80 20.64
C PHE A 171 11.61 9.82 19.51
N THR A 172 10.60 10.69 19.50
CA THR A 172 10.42 11.69 18.44
C THR A 172 11.10 13.02 18.76
N ASN A 173 11.82 13.12 19.88
CA ASN A 173 12.39 14.38 20.36
C ASN A 173 11.33 15.50 20.38
N ASN A 174 10.19 15.22 21.01
CA ASN A 174 8.99 16.06 21.02
C ASN A 174 8.43 16.38 19.62
N PHE A 175 8.38 15.38 18.73
CA PHE A 175 7.79 15.50 17.38
C PHE A 175 8.42 16.63 16.52
N ASN A 176 9.73 16.82 16.64
CA ASN A 176 10.42 17.94 15.97
C ASN A 176 10.62 17.73 14.46
N GLU A 177 10.71 16.48 13.99
CA GLU A 177 10.98 16.16 12.58
C GLU A 177 9.73 15.62 11.88
N GLN A 178 8.96 16.51 11.25
CA GLN A 178 7.80 16.12 10.45
C GLN A 178 8.25 15.58 9.08
N VAL A 179 7.86 14.34 8.77
CA VAL A 179 8.20 13.65 7.51
C VAL A 179 7.01 13.48 6.57
N GLY A 180 5.79 13.71 7.06
CA GLY A 180 4.59 13.59 6.24
C GLY A 180 3.40 14.33 6.81
N ARG A 181 2.52 14.78 5.91
CA ARG A 181 1.25 15.42 6.25
C ARG A 181 0.17 14.90 5.31
N GLY A 182 -0.81 14.19 5.84
CA GLY A 182 -1.91 13.59 5.08
C GLY A 182 -3.28 13.99 5.62
N ALA A 183 -4.34 13.48 4.99
CA ALA A 183 -5.73 13.71 5.41
C ALA A 183 -6.02 13.14 6.80
N GLN A 184 -5.37 12.02 7.15
CA GLN A 184 -5.61 11.26 8.38
C GLN A 184 -4.69 11.66 9.54
N GLY A 185 -3.74 12.58 9.34
CA GLY A 185 -2.78 12.90 10.39
C GLY A 185 -1.45 13.47 9.91
N GLU A 186 -0.57 13.70 10.87
CA GLU A 186 0.80 14.14 10.68
C GLU A 186 1.75 13.00 11.03
N VAL A 187 2.82 12.82 10.27
CA VAL A 187 3.80 11.75 10.49
C VAL A 187 5.14 12.37 10.85
N PHE A 188 5.70 11.93 11.97
CA PHE A 188 6.96 12.40 12.51
C PHE A 188 7.97 11.26 12.54
N LYS A 189 9.24 11.58 12.30
CA LYS A 189 10.33 10.65 12.49
C LYS A 189 10.73 10.61 13.96
N GLY A 190 11.04 9.42 14.46
CA GLY A 190 11.67 9.21 15.75
C GLY A 190 12.70 8.09 15.69
N ARG A 191 13.34 7.82 16.82
CA ARG A 191 14.33 6.75 16.96
C ARG A 191 14.18 6.06 18.31
N ILE A 192 14.11 4.73 18.27
CA ILE A 192 14.23 3.89 19.46
C ILE A 192 15.72 3.73 19.77
N GLY A 193 16.14 4.17 20.95
CA GLY A 193 17.53 4.09 21.41
C GLY A 193 17.92 2.71 21.95
N SER A 194 19.23 2.46 22.04
CA SER A 194 19.79 1.28 22.70
C SER A 194 19.38 1.22 24.17
N ASN A 195 18.87 0.05 24.61
CA ASN A 195 18.36 -0.26 25.94
C ASN A 195 16.90 0.14 26.24
N THR A 196 16.10 0.45 25.22
CA THR A 196 14.66 0.67 25.45
C THR A 196 13.91 -0.65 25.54
N ARG A 197 13.70 -1.17 26.75
CA ARG A 197 12.81 -2.32 27.07
C ARG A 197 12.92 -3.55 26.14
N GLY A 198 14.12 -3.87 25.67
CA GLY A 198 14.36 -5.02 24.79
C GLY A 198 13.92 -4.81 23.33
N LEU A 199 13.49 -3.60 22.96
CA LEU A 199 13.30 -3.21 21.57
C LEU A 199 14.65 -3.02 20.89
N GLN A 200 14.73 -3.48 19.65
CA GLN A 200 15.90 -3.27 18.84
C GLN A 200 16.02 -1.77 18.50
N PRO A 201 17.22 -1.19 18.55
CA PRO A 201 17.43 0.18 18.09
C PRO A 201 17.02 0.30 16.62
N GLN A 202 16.10 1.21 16.32
CA GLN A 202 15.61 1.43 14.97
C GLN A 202 14.98 2.81 14.82
N ASP A 203 14.98 3.34 13.60
CA ASP A 203 14.22 4.53 13.25
C ASP A 203 12.73 4.15 13.13
N ILE A 204 11.85 5.04 13.60
CA ILE A 204 10.40 4.85 13.61
C ILE A 204 9.68 6.02 12.95
N ALA A 205 8.50 5.76 12.42
CA ALA A 205 7.54 6.76 11.98
C ALA A 205 6.35 6.75 12.93
N VAL A 206 6.01 7.91 13.49
CA VAL A 206 4.88 8.09 14.39
C VAL A 206 3.82 8.93 13.69
N LYS A 207 2.68 8.31 13.37
CA LYS A 207 1.50 8.97 12.82
C LYS A 207 0.63 9.45 13.98
N VAL A 208 0.29 10.74 13.96
CA VAL A 208 -0.48 11.45 14.98
C VAL A 208 -1.79 11.91 14.36
N SER A 209 -2.92 11.59 14.98
CA SER A 209 -4.24 12.02 14.50
C SER A 209 -4.42 13.53 14.60
N ARG A 210 -5.26 14.11 13.73
CA ARG A 210 -5.79 15.48 13.90
C ARG A 210 -7.05 15.47 14.76
N GLU A 211 -7.54 16.67 15.14
CA GLU A 211 -8.72 16.86 16.00
C GLU A 211 -9.95 16.00 15.62
N HIS A 212 -10.72 15.71 16.66
CA HIS A 212 -11.72 14.65 16.82
C HIS A 212 -12.93 14.72 15.87
N GLY A 213 -12.82 14.06 14.71
CA GLY A 213 -13.98 13.59 13.94
C GLY A 213 -14.19 12.07 14.09
N THR A 214 -15.43 11.61 13.95
CA THR A 214 -15.78 10.18 14.08
C THR A 214 -15.17 9.32 12.98
N LEU A 215 -15.01 9.87 11.77
CA LEU A 215 -14.46 9.16 10.62
C LEU A 215 -12.95 8.93 10.75
N GLU A 216 -12.21 9.92 11.22
CA GLU A 216 -10.77 9.82 11.46
C GLU A 216 -10.47 8.80 12.56
N ARG A 217 -11.31 8.77 13.61
CA ARG A 217 -11.21 7.77 14.67
C ARG A 217 -11.51 6.37 14.17
N GLN A 218 -12.54 6.20 13.34
CA GLN A 218 -12.85 4.90 12.74
C GLN A 218 -11.72 4.40 11.84
N SER A 219 -11.12 5.28 11.02
CA SER A 219 -9.94 4.97 10.21
C SER A 219 -8.76 4.51 11.07
N TRP A 220 -8.55 5.10 12.25
CA TRP A 220 -7.53 4.65 13.20
C TRP A 220 -7.86 3.27 13.79
N GLU A 221 -9.11 3.05 14.19
CA GLU A 221 -9.57 1.76 14.74
C GLU A 221 -9.45 0.64 13.72
N ASP A 222 -9.76 0.92 12.45
CA ASP A 222 -9.56 0.01 11.33
C ASP A 222 -8.06 -0.33 11.14
N GLU A 223 -7.18 0.67 11.15
CA GLU A 223 -5.73 0.42 11.07
C GLU A 223 -5.21 -0.45 12.21
N VAL A 224 -5.61 -0.17 13.46
CA VAL A 224 -5.22 -0.99 14.62
C VAL A 224 -5.77 -2.41 14.50
N LEU A 225 -7.03 -2.55 14.12
CA LEU A 225 -7.71 -3.84 13.96
C LEU A 225 -7.03 -4.71 12.91
N TYR A 226 -6.77 -4.16 11.72
CA TYR A 226 -6.26 -4.94 10.59
C TYR A 226 -4.75 -5.15 10.63
N LEU A 227 -3.97 -4.18 11.14
CA LEU A 227 -2.53 -4.35 11.31
C LEU A 227 -2.14 -5.11 12.59
N GLY A 228 -3.09 -5.32 13.50
CA GLY A 228 -2.94 -6.22 14.66
C GLY A 228 -2.97 -7.71 14.32
N MET A 229 -3.30 -8.07 13.07
CA MET A 229 -3.37 -9.43 12.53
C MET A 229 -1.96 -10.00 12.18
N PRO A 230 -1.81 -11.28 11.80
CA PRO A 230 -0.50 -11.89 11.52
C PRO A 230 0.32 -11.11 10.48
N SER A 231 1.62 -10.93 10.76
CA SER A 231 2.56 -10.15 9.95
C SER A 231 2.88 -10.79 8.59
N HIS A 232 3.20 -9.96 7.58
CA HIS A 232 3.60 -10.32 6.21
C HIS A 232 4.75 -9.39 5.75
N PRO A 233 5.73 -9.79 4.91
CA PRO A 233 6.93 -8.97 4.61
C PRO A 233 6.60 -7.71 3.85
N ASN A 234 5.48 -7.72 3.13
CA ASN A 234 5.05 -6.64 2.25
C ASN A 234 3.80 -5.93 2.75
N VAL A 235 3.45 -6.09 4.03
CA VAL A 235 2.41 -5.31 4.71
C VAL A 235 3.09 -4.55 5.83
N VAL A 236 2.78 -3.26 5.99
CA VAL A 236 3.37 -2.44 7.05
C VAL A 236 3.08 -3.07 8.41
N GLN A 237 4.10 -3.18 9.25
CA GLN A 237 3.92 -3.70 10.60
C GLN A 237 3.56 -2.55 11.55
N LEU A 238 2.44 -2.68 12.25
CA LEU A 238 2.14 -1.79 13.38
C LEU A 238 3.04 -2.21 14.56
N LEU A 239 3.98 -1.34 14.91
CA LEU A 239 4.86 -1.52 16.05
C LEU A 239 4.19 -1.18 17.36
N GLY A 240 3.12 -0.38 17.36
CA GLY A 240 2.42 0.05 18.56
C GLY A 240 1.36 1.12 18.28
N SER A 241 0.45 1.31 19.23
CA SER A 241 -0.59 2.32 19.18
C SER A 241 -0.83 2.89 20.59
N ALA A 242 -1.05 4.19 20.70
CA ALA A 242 -1.32 4.84 21.99
C ALA A 242 -2.41 5.91 21.84
N ILE A 243 -3.01 6.27 22.98
CA ILE A 243 -3.95 7.38 23.11
C ILE A 243 -3.51 8.21 24.32
N ASP A 244 -3.29 9.51 24.15
CA ASP A 244 -2.94 10.37 25.28
C ASP A 244 -4.16 10.85 26.07
N ALA A 245 -3.91 11.55 27.17
CA ALA A 245 -4.96 12.08 28.06
C ALA A 245 -5.90 13.10 27.37
N ASN A 246 -5.48 13.69 26.24
CA ASN A 246 -6.30 14.61 25.44
C ASN A 246 -7.04 13.88 24.30
N GLY A 247 -6.92 12.56 24.24
CA GLY A 247 -7.53 11.71 23.23
C GLY A 247 -6.78 11.68 21.89
N VAL A 248 -5.57 12.25 21.81
CA VAL A 248 -4.77 12.19 20.57
C VAL A 248 -4.33 10.77 20.34
N LEU A 249 -4.51 10.29 19.12
CA LEU A 249 -4.20 8.92 18.72
C LEU A 249 -2.83 8.85 18.06
N TYR A 250 -2.04 7.86 18.43
CA TYR A 250 -0.69 7.62 17.91
C TYR A 250 -0.60 6.22 17.32
N LEU A 251 -0.03 6.11 16.11
CA LEU A 251 0.34 4.84 15.48
C LEU A 251 1.83 4.84 15.19
N VAL A 252 2.51 3.75 15.52
CA VAL A 252 3.96 3.62 15.42
C VAL A 252 4.31 2.55 14.40
N TYR A 253 5.18 2.87 13.46
CA TYR A 253 5.65 1.97 12.40
C TYR A 253 7.18 2.04 12.30
N PRO A 254 7.82 1.06 11.65
CA PRO A 254 9.21 1.24 11.22
C PRO A 254 9.32 2.45 10.29
N TYR A 255 10.41 3.20 10.40
CA TYR A 255 10.69 4.27 9.44
C TYR A 255 11.25 3.67 8.14
N TYR A 256 10.56 3.89 7.03
CA TYR A 256 11.00 3.43 5.72
C TYR A 256 11.66 4.58 4.97
N ALA A 257 12.99 4.68 5.06
CA ALA A 257 13.79 5.73 4.42
C ALA A 257 13.63 5.77 2.88
N GLY A 258 13.13 4.69 2.29
CA GLY A 258 12.84 4.63 0.86
C GLY A 258 11.73 5.57 0.40
N GLY A 259 10.89 6.06 1.31
CA GLY A 259 9.74 6.93 1.02
C GLY A 259 8.61 6.18 0.30
N SER A 260 7.61 6.92 -0.17
CA SER A 260 6.52 6.34 -0.97
C SER A 260 6.98 6.00 -2.39
N LEU A 261 6.38 4.96 -2.97
CA LEU A 261 6.61 4.61 -4.36
C LEU A 261 6.19 5.76 -5.28
N GLU A 262 5.14 6.51 -4.93
CA GLU A 262 4.76 7.71 -5.67
C GLU A 262 5.89 8.75 -5.74
N ALA A 263 6.62 9.01 -4.65
CA ALA A 263 7.73 9.97 -4.67
C ALA A 263 8.86 9.52 -5.61
N ARG A 264 9.10 8.20 -5.69
CA ARG A 264 10.14 7.62 -6.55
C ARG A 264 9.76 7.59 -8.03
N VAL A 265 8.53 7.19 -8.35
CA VAL A 265 7.99 7.25 -9.72
C VAL A 265 7.73 8.71 -10.12
N GLY A 266 7.49 9.57 -9.12
CA GLY A 266 7.42 11.03 -9.14
C GLY A 266 8.46 11.69 -10.04
N GLY A 267 9.72 11.33 -9.81
CA GLY A 267 10.86 11.84 -10.57
C GLY A 267 10.89 11.40 -12.04
N TRP A 268 10.18 10.33 -12.40
CA TRP A 268 10.07 9.86 -13.79
C TRP A 268 8.98 10.57 -14.59
N TYR A 269 7.99 11.18 -13.93
CA TYR A 269 6.96 11.99 -14.61
C TYR A 269 7.50 13.29 -15.21
N GLY A 270 8.66 13.78 -14.74
CA GLY A 270 9.31 15.00 -15.23
C GLY A 270 10.27 14.80 -16.40
N LEU A 271 10.52 13.55 -16.79
CA LEU A 271 11.26 13.22 -17.99
C LEU A 271 10.25 13.03 -19.13
N GLU A 272 9.82 14.13 -19.74
CA GLU A 272 9.12 14.09 -21.02
C GLU A 272 9.99 13.32 -22.03
N LEU A 273 9.46 12.24 -22.57
CA LEU A 273 9.96 11.54 -23.76
C LEU A 273 8.85 11.44 -24.79
#